data_AF-A0A2U3GVR0-F1
#
_entry.id   AF-A0A2U3GVR0-F1
#
_cell.length_a   1.000
_cell.length_b   1.000
_cell.length_c   1.000
_cell.angle_alpha   90.00
_cell.angle_beta   90.00
_cell.angle_gamma   90.00
#
_symmetry.space_group_name_H-M   'P 1'
#
loop_
_entity.id
_entity.type
_entity.pdbx_description
1 polymer ?
#
loop_
_entity_poly.entity_id
_entity_poly.type
_entity_poly.pdbx_seq_one_letter_code
_entity_poly.pdbx_strand_id
1 'polypeptide(L)'
;MTTDARWERIREDLRFGQVFAGAVVKVPRPGAIGIFVDIGLSVGGFVDVVLLPEEAKDWPAEGTVTDFELWWADDRRQIRLKPSDARYLRSDFADFVQRFRPGWPSDIGRPVHDPESAPCESRVGFTSAGPTAGCPGTGEVTDGPGGS
;
A
#
# COMPACT_ATOMS: atom_id res chain seq x y z
N MET A 1 -5.48 14.27 -15.27
CA MET A 1 -6.26 13.35 -14.40
C MET A 1 -6.05 11.93 -14.92
N THR A 2 -5.54 11.02 -14.10
CA THR A 2 -5.33 9.61 -14.48
C THR A 2 -6.64 8.84 -14.32
N THR A 3 -7.07 8.13 -15.37
CA THR A 3 -8.30 7.31 -15.37
C THR A 3 -8.12 6.04 -14.52
N ASP A 4 -9.21 5.46 -14.02
CA ASP A 4 -9.22 4.19 -13.24
C ASP A 4 -8.45 3.08 -13.95
N ALA A 5 -8.80 2.79 -15.21
CA ALA A 5 -8.15 1.76 -16.01
C ALA A 5 -6.66 2.03 -16.31
N ARG A 6 -6.20 3.29 -16.21
CA ARG A 6 -4.78 3.63 -16.36
C ARG A 6 -4.03 3.43 -15.04
N TRP A 7 -4.69 3.75 -13.92
CA TRP A 7 -4.15 3.46 -12.59
C TRP A 7 -4.01 1.95 -12.36
N GLU A 8 -5.03 1.17 -12.75
CA GLU A 8 -5.03 -0.29 -12.62
C GLU A 8 -3.86 -0.96 -13.37
N ARG A 9 -3.56 -0.51 -14.59
CA ARG A 9 -2.38 -1.02 -15.31
C ARG A 9 -1.08 -0.61 -14.63
N ILE A 10 -0.97 0.63 -14.15
CA ILE A 10 0.23 1.08 -13.45
C ILE A 10 0.46 0.23 -12.19
N ARG A 11 -0.57 0.00 -11.35
CA ARG A 11 -0.44 -0.81 -10.11
C ARG A 11 -0.06 -2.27 -10.39
N GLU A 12 -0.52 -2.86 -11.49
CA GLU A 12 -0.16 -4.24 -11.87
C GLU A 12 1.34 -4.42 -12.13
N ASP A 13 2.00 -3.40 -12.65
CA ASP A 13 3.43 -3.40 -12.94
C ASP A 13 4.29 -2.99 -11.74
N LEU A 14 3.69 -2.35 -10.73
CA LEU A 14 4.41 -1.88 -9.55
C LEU A 14 4.79 -3.04 -8.60
N ARG A 15 6.01 -2.98 -8.08
CA ARG A 15 6.53 -3.89 -7.04
C ARG A 15 6.99 -3.12 -5.82
N PHE A 16 6.66 -3.59 -4.63
CA PHE A 16 7.19 -2.99 -3.40
C PHE A 16 8.72 -2.98 -3.42
N GLY A 17 9.33 -1.87 -2.98
CA GLY A 17 10.78 -1.67 -3.01
C GLY A 17 11.36 -1.38 -4.40
N GLN A 18 10.52 -1.30 -5.45
CA GLN A 18 10.97 -0.86 -6.77
C GLN A 18 11.52 0.57 -6.69
N VAL A 19 12.71 0.76 -7.23
CA VAL A 19 13.41 2.04 -7.21
C VAL A 19 13.05 2.85 -8.45
N PHE A 20 12.74 4.13 -8.24
CA PHE A 20 12.48 5.13 -9.27
C PHE A 20 13.41 6.31 -9.07
N ALA A 21 14.08 6.74 -10.14
CA ALA A 21 14.67 8.07 -10.16
C ALA A 21 13.55 9.11 -10.19
N GLY A 22 13.55 10.04 -9.24
CA GLY A 22 12.50 11.04 -9.11
C GLY A 22 13.03 12.42 -8.79
N ALA A 23 12.26 13.45 -9.16
CA ALA A 23 12.55 14.85 -8.88
C ALA A 23 11.56 15.39 -7.86
N VAL A 24 12.04 16.03 -6.79
CA VAL A 24 11.16 16.71 -5.82
C VAL A 24 10.52 17.92 -6.50
N VAL A 25 9.21 17.88 -6.72
CA VAL A 25 8.49 18.96 -7.42
C VAL A 25 7.85 19.96 -6.47
N LYS A 26 7.59 19.56 -5.21
CA LYS A 26 6.95 20.46 -4.23
C LYS A 26 7.17 20.03 -2.79
N VAL A 27 7.43 21.01 -1.92
CA VAL A 27 7.48 20.85 -0.45
C VAL A 27 6.44 21.79 0.20
N PRO A 28 5.15 21.40 0.26
CA PRO A 28 4.05 22.30 0.60
C PRO A 28 4.07 22.83 2.05
N ARG A 29 4.57 22.02 3.00
CA ARG A 29 4.77 22.37 4.42
C ARG A 29 5.90 21.52 4.99
N PRO A 30 7.16 22.02 4.95
CA PRO A 30 8.30 21.31 5.52
C PRO A 30 8.04 20.99 7.00
N GLY A 31 8.32 19.76 7.41
CA GLY A 31 8.10 19.27 8.78
C GLY A 31 6.68 18.79 9.12
N ALA A 32 5.68 18.95 8.24
CA ALA A 32 4.28 18.67 8.60
C ALA A 32 3.50 17.74 7.66
N ILE A 33 3.83 17.69 6.37
CA ILE A 33 3.03 16.94 5.37
C ILE A 33 3.87 15.90 4.65
N GLY A 34 5.02 16.29 4.11
CA GLY A 34 5.82 15.44 3.22
C GLY A 34 6.19 16.18 1.94
N ILE A 35 6.67 15.44 0.94
CA ILE A 35 7.14 15.98 -0.32
C ILE A 35 6.48 15.29 -1.52
N PHE A 36 6.22 16.05 -2.57
CA PHE A 36 5.77 15.52 -3.85
C PHE A 36 6.97 15.27 -4.76
N VAL A 37 6.96 14.12 -5.43
CA VAL A 37 8.02 13.66 -6.30
C VAL A 37 7.43 13.32 -7.66
N ASP A 38 8.01 13.85 -8.72
CA ASP A 38 7.75 13.35 -10.08
C ASP A 38 8.68 12.17 -10.35
N ILE A 39 8.11 11.02 -10.69
CA ILE A 39 8.81 9.76 -10.99
C ILE A 39 8.64 9.34 -12.45
N GLY A 40 8.19 10.26 -13.32
CA GLY A 40 7.98 9.99 -14.75
C GLY A 40 6.76 9.11 -15.05
N LEU A 41 5.99 8.74 -14.03
CA LEU A 41 4.70 8.08 -14.18
C LEU A 41 3.59 9.12 -14.29
N SER A 42 2.43 8.68 -14.81
CA SER A 42 1.24 9.54 -14.91
C SER A 42 0.58 9.84 -13.56
N VAL A 43 1.08 9.23 -12.49
CA VAL A 43 0.68 9.45 -11.11
C VAL A 43 1.93 9.92 -10.37
N GLY A 44 1.83 11.08 -9.71
CA GLY A 44 2.91 11.63 -8.91
C GLY A 44 3.18 10.78 -7.68
N GLY A 45 4.45 10.72 -7.28
CA GLY A 45 4.89 10.13 -6.04
C GLY A 45 4.72 11.09 -4.86
N PHE A 46 4.56 10.53 -3.67
CA PHE A 46 4.49 11.27 -2.42
C PHE A 46 5.30 10.58 -1.34
N VAL A 47 6.22 11.29 -0.70
CA VAL A 47 6.92 10.80 0.49
C VAL A 47 6.27 11.44 1.71
N ASP A 48 5.82 10.61 2.63
CA ASP A 48 5.16 11.05 3.86
C ASP A 48 6.17 11.65 4.85
N VAL A 49 5.75 12.70 5.58
CA VAL A 49 6.56 13.33 6.63
C VAL A 49 7.12 12.31 7.63
N VAL A 50 6.37 11.24 7.92
CA VAL A 50 6.80 10.23 8.91
C VAL A 50 8.01 9.42 8.47
N LEU A 51 8.40 9.47 7.20
CA LEU A 51 9.59 8.79 6.65
C LEU A 51 10.81 9.72 6.56
N LEU A 52 10.59 11.03 6.61
CA LEU A 52 11.62 12.06 6.45
C LEU A 52 12.28 12.40 7.80
N PRO A 53 13.47 13.05 7.79
CA PRO A 53 14.09 13.58 9.00
C PRO A 53 13.13 14.50 9.77
N GLU A 54 13.28 14.58 11.10
CA GLU A 54 12.48 15.50 11.92
C GLU A 54 12.74 16.97 11.53
N GLU A 55 14.00 17.28 11.26
CA GLU A 55 14.47 18.60 10.85
C GLU A 55 14.19 18.83 9.36
N ALA A 56 13.27 19.76 9.07
CA ALA A 56 12.85 20.10 7.71
C ALA A 56 13.99 20.57 6.78
N LYS A 57 15.08 21.11 7.32
CA LYS A 57 16.26 21.55 6.56
C LYS A 57 17.03 20.39 5.93
N ASP A 58 16.87 19.19 6.47
CA ASP A 58 17.54 17.97 6.03
C ASP A 58 16.70 17.20 4.99
N TRP A 59 15.52 17.73 4.64
CA TRP A 59 14.68 17.17 3.58
C TRP A 59 15.29 17.47 2.20
N PRO A 60 15.04 16.63 1.19
CA PRO A 60 15.44 16.96 -0.16
C PRO A 60 14.66 18.19 -0.64
N ALA A 61 15.39 19.20 -1.13
CA ALA A 61 14.81 20.45 -1.61
C ALA A 61 14.08 20.27 -2.95
N GLU A 62 13.19 21.20 -3.30
CA GLU A 62 12.59 21.24 -4.64
C GLU A 62 13.67 21.27 -5.73
N GLY A 63 13.47 20.47 -6.79
CA GLY A 63 14.44 20.25 -7.86
C GLY A 63 15.48 19.17 -7.58
N THR A 64 15.57 18.65 -6.34
CA THR A 64 16.49 17.55 -6.02
C THR A 64 16.08 16.29 -6.77
N VAL A 65 17.02 15.72 -7.51
CA VAL A 65 16.86 14.43 -8.20
C VAL A 65 17.56 13.36 -7.38
N THR A 66 16.82 12.33 -6.98
CA THR A 66 17.35 11.19 -6.20
C THR A 66 16.48 9.96 -6.42
N ASP A 67 16.96 8.83 -5.92
CA ASP A 67 16.25 7.56 -6.01
C ASP A 67 15.23 7.39 -4.88
N PHE A 68 14.06 6.88 -5.23
CA PHE A 68 12.95 6.62 -4.34
C PHE A 68 12.42 5.20 -4.51
N GLU A 69 12.24 4.49 -3.40
CA GLU A 69 11.65 3.17 -3.36
C GLU A 69 10.12 3.25 -3.22
N LEU A 70 9.41 2.38 -3.94
CA LEU A 70 7.98 2.20 -3.77
C LEU A 70 7.67 1.64 -2.38
N TRP A 71 7.17 2.50 -1.50
CA TRP A 71 6.83 2.13 -0.13
C TRP A 71 5.42 1.58 -0.04
N TRP A 72 4.43 2.27 -0.62
CA TRP A 72 3.02 1.87 -0.56
C TRP A 72 2.28 2.39 -1.79
N ALA A 73 1.19 1.75 -2.20
CA ALA A 73 0.22 2.39 -3.07
C ALA A 73 -1.19 2.08 -2.56
N ASP A 74 -2.05 3.09 -2.54
CA ASP A 74 -3.43 2.96 -2.10
C ASP A 74 -4.41 2.92 -3.29
N ASP A 75 -5.66 2.57 -2.97
CA ASP A 75 -6.82 2.65 -3.85
C ASP A 75 -7.14 4.09 -4.30
N ARG A 76 -6.70 5.09 -3.53
CA ARG A 76 -6.86 6.52 -3.82
C ARG A 76 -5.91 7.05 -4.90
N ARG A 77 -5.22 6.16 -5.61
CA ARG A 77 -4.34 6.48 -6.75
C ARG A 77 -3.15 7.34 -6.35
N GLN A 78 -2.61 7.11 -5.15
CA GLN A 78 -1.40 7.76 -4.71
C GLN A 78 -0.27 6.74 -4.53
N ILE A 79 0.85 7.01 -5.19
CA ILE A 79 2.09 6.26 -5.03
C ILE A 79 2.84 6.86 -3.85
N ARG A 80 2.97 6.10 -2.75
CA ARG A 80 3.79 6.49 -1.61
C ARG A 80 5.19 5.94 -1.75
N LEU A 81 6.16 6.83 -1.58
CA LEU A 81 7.57 6.57 -1.80
C LEU A 81 8.34 6.70 -0.49
N LYS A 82 9.48 6.04 -0.44
CA LYS A 82 10.52 6.20 0.57
C LYS A 82 11.82 6.64 -0.12
N PRO A 83 12.57 7.64 0.39
CA PRO A 83 13.90 7.93 -0.11
C PRO A 83 14.83 6.70 -0.01
N SER A 84 15.58 6.41 -1.06
CA SER A 84 16.56 5.30 -1.04
C SER A 84 17.83 5.69 -0.29
N ASP A 85 18.21 6.97 -0.39
CA ASP A 85 19.33 7.52 0.36
C ASP A 85 18.95 7.72 1.84
N ALA A 86 19.70 7.05 2.72
CA ALA A 86 19.49 7.08 4.15
C ALA A 86 19.62 8.49 4.75
N ARG A 87 20.33 9.42 4.10
CA ARG A 87 20.42 10.82 4.56
C ARG A 87 19.07 11.54 4.58
N TYR A 88 18.13 11.09 3.75
CA TYR A 88 16.78 11.65 3.61
C TYR A 88 15.75 10.80 4.35
N LEU A 89 16.19 9.86 5.18
CA LEU A 89 15.33 9.09 6.07
C LEU A 89 15.46 9.60 7.49
N ARG A 90 14.39 9.42 8.26
CA ARG A 90 14.44 9.56 9.72
C ARG A 90 15.54 8.67 10.32
N SER A 91 16.19 9.16 11.37
CA SER A 91 17.33 8.46 12.01
C SER A 91 16.94 7.10 12.61
N ASP A 92 15.71 6.95 13.08
CA ASP A 92 15.14 5.75 13.69
C ASP A 92 14.33 4.90 12.69
N PHE A 93 14.64 4.98 11.39
CA PHE A 93 13.85 4.32 10.35
C PHE A 93 13.74 2.80 10.56
N ALA A 94 14.83 2.14 10.97
CA ALA A 94 14.82 0.70 11.22
C ALA A 94 13.83 0.29 12.32
N ASP A 95 13.75 1.07 13.41
CA ASP A 95 12.81 0.84 14.51
C ASP A 95 11.38 1.17 14.09
N PHE A 96 11.20 2.25 13.33
CA PHE A 96 9.93 2.62 12.73
C PHE A 96 9.37 1.49 11.85
N VAL A 97 10.18 0.91 10.96
CA VAL A 97 9.77 -0.23 10.12
C VAL A 97 9.38 -1.42 10.98
N GLN A 98 10.18 -1.81 11.97
CA GLN A 98 9.84 -2.94 12.85
C GLN A 98 8.50 -2.74 13.57
N ARG A 99 8.18 -1.51 13.96
CA ARG A 99 6.94 -1.19 14.69
C ARG A 99 5.71 -1.12 13.79
N PHE A 100 5.82 -0.43 12.66
CA PHE A 100 4.66 -0.09 11.81
C PHE A 100 4.51 -1.00 10.59
N ARG A 101 5.60 -1.66 10.16
CA ARG A 101 5.60 -2.59 9.03
C ARG A 101 6.69 -3.67 9.16
N PRO A 102 6.60 -4.55 10.18
CA PRO A 102 7.61 -5.58 10.43
C PRO A 102 7.79 -6.55 9.24
N GLY A 103 6.75 -6.73 8.41
CA GLY A 103 6.81 -7.55 7.20
C GLY A 103 7.52 -6.92 6.00
N TRP A 104 7.97 -5.66 6.09
CA TRP A 104 8.55 -4.94 4.95
C TRP A 104 9.64 -5.70 4.19
N PRO A 105 10.67 -6.29 4.86
CA PRO A 105 11.71 -7.01 4.13
C PRO A 105 11.18 -8.15 3.25
N SER A 106 10.10 -8.81 3.69
CA SER A 106 9.44 -9.89 2.96
C SER A 106 8.47 -9.39 1.89
N ASP A 107 8.02 -8.14 1.98
CA ASP A 107 7.14 -7.53 0.99
C ASP A 107 7.88 -7.04 -0.26
N ILE A 108 9.17 -6.75 -0.15
CA ILE A 108 9.99 -6.28 -1.27
C ILE A 108 9.91 -7.26 -2.45
N GLY A 109 9.67 -6.72 -3.64
CA GLY A 109 9.49 -7.48 -4.88
C GLY A 109 8.08 -8.07 -5.06
N ARG A 110 7.20 -8.00 -4.05
CA ARG A 110 5.80 -8.42 -4.23
C ARG A 110 5.02 -7.38 -5.03
N PRO A 111 4.06 -7.80 -5.87
CA PRO A 111 3.17 -6.89 -6.58
C PRO A 111 2.28 -6.08 -5.63
N VAL A 112 2.01 -4.84 -6.02
CA VAL A 112 1.13 -3.95 -5.27
C VAL A 112 -0.34 -4.23 -5.63
N HIS A 113 -0.83 -5.36 -5.11
CA HIS A 113 -2.24 -5.71 -5.17
C HIS A 113 -2.97 -5.25 -3.92
N ASP A 114 -4.29 -5.15 -4.04
CA ASP A 114 -5.17 -4.95 -2.90
C ASP A 114 -5.01 -6.11 -1.91
N PRO A 115 -4.94 -5.87 -0.58
CA PRO A 115 -5.02 -6.94 0.40
C PRO A 115 -6.36 -7.71 0.30
N GLU A 116 -7.39 -7.16 -0.37
CA GLU A 116 -8.64 -7.88 -0.66
C GLU A 116 -8.49 -9.01 -1.70
N SER A 117 -7.31 -9.20 -2.29
CA SER A 117 -7.00 -10.36 -3.15
C SER A 117 -6.04 -11.36 -2.51
N ALA A 118 -5.72 -11.25 -1.22
CA ALA A 118 -5.23 -12.42 -0.51
C ALA A 118 -6.36 -13.46 -0.56
N PRO A 119 -6.17 -14.65 -1.18
CA PRO A 119 -7.08 -15.74 -0.89
C PRO A 119 -7.05 -15.88 0.62
N CYS A 120 -8.23 -15.94 1.24
CA CYS A 120 -8.38 -16.22 2.65
C CYS A 120 -7.67 -17.57 2.90
N GLU A 121 -6.37 -17.53 3.22
CA GLU A 121 -5.63 -18.72 3.60
C GLU A 121 -6.29 -19.20 4.86
N SER A 122 -7.05 -20.26 4.65
CA SER A 122 -7.83 -20.95 5.63
C SER A 122 -6.85 -21.33 6.73
N ARG A 123 -6.92 -20.65 7.87
CA ARG A 123 -6.27 -21.13 9.08
C ARG A 123 -6.93 -22.45 9.46
N VAL A 124 -6.41 -23.54 8.93
CA VAL A 124 -6.65 -24.87 9.44
C VAL A 124 -5.92 -24.96 10.77
N GLY A 125 -6.67 -25.23 11.84
CA GLY A 125 -6.11 -25.76 13.08
C GLY A 125 -6.44 -25.00 14.35
N PHE A 126 -7.68 -25.14 14.85
CA PHE A 126 -7.84 -25.50 16.26
C PHE A 126 -9.01 -26.48 16.40
N THR A 127 -8.65 -27.76 16.53
CA THR A 127 -9.54 -28.80 17.02
C THR A 127 -9.65 -28.63 18.53
N SER A 128 -10.88 -28.45 19.04
CA SER A 128 -11.26 -28.96 20.35
C SER A 128 -12.75 -29.29 20.34
N ALA A 129 -13.06 -30.44 20.89
CA ALA A 129 -14.28 -31.20 20.67
C ALA A 129 -15.49 -30.72 21.49
N GLY A 130 -16.64 -30.65 20.82
CA GLY A 130 -17.97 -31.06 21.29
C GLY A 130 -18.86 -30.07 22.08
N PRO A 131 -20.18 -30.31 22.21
CA PRO A 131 -21.10 -31.01 21.31
C PRO A 131 -22.30 -30.17 20.84
N THR A 132 -22.97 -30.72 19.83
CA THR A 132 -24.20 -30.33 19.11
C THR A 132 -25.45 -30.07 19.97
N ALA A 133 -26.17 -28.99 19.64
CA ALA A 133 -27.64 -28.86 19.70
C ALA A 133 -28.02 -27.57 18.93
N GLY A 134 -28.95 -27.49 17.99
CA GLY A 134 -29.80 -28.45 17.30
C GLY A 134 -30.53 -27.64 16.21
N CYS A 135 -30.63 -28.17 15.00
CA CYS A 135 -31.42 -27.56 13.93
C CYS A 135 -32.92 -27.79 14.19
N PRO A 136 -33.76 -26.81 13.85
CA PRO A 136 -34.93 -27.11 13.05
C PRO A 136 -34.91 -26.19 11.81
N GLY A 137 -35.29 -26.60 10.62
CA GLY A 137 -36.08 -27.74 10.20
C GLY A 137 -36.69 -27.31 8.87
N THR A 138 -36.43 -28.14 7.86
CA THR A 138 -36.76 -28.01 6.45
C THR A 138 -38.21 -27.62 6.16
N GLY A 139 -38.40 -26.71 5.21
CA GLY A 139 -39.67 -26.44 4.55
C GLY A 139 -39.45 -26.24 3.06
N GLU A 140 -39.14 -27.33 2.37
CA GLU A 140 -39.22 -27.44 0.91
C GLU A 140 -40.70 -27.64 0.54
N VAL A 141 -41.22 -26.81 -0.37
CA VAL A 141 -42.34 -27.21 -1.23
C VAL A 141 -42.12 -26.64 -2.63
N THR A 142 -41.91 -27.55 -3.56
CA THR A 142 -41.98 -27.37 -5.00
C THR A 142 -43.44 -27.36 -5.45
N ASP A 143 -43.80 -26.58 -6.46
CA ASP A 143 -44.25 -27.04 -7.79
C ASP A 143 -44.89 -25.88 -8.58
N GLY A 144 -44.79 -25.94 -9.91
CA GLY A 144 -45.21 -24.89 -10.85
C GLY A 144 -46.66 -25.04 -11.37
N PRO A 145 -46.91 -24.92 -12.69
CA PRO A 145 -47.68 -23.80 -13.25
C PRO A 145 -49.00 -24.21 -13.93
N GLY A 146 -49.84 -23.24 -14.33
CA GLY A 146 -50.88 -23.45 -15.35
C GLY A 146 -52.18 -22.67 -15.10
N GLY A 147 -52.69 -22.02 -16.15
CA GLY A 147 -53.82 -21.11 -16.09
C GLY A 147 -55.21 -21.75 -16.26
N SER A 148 -56.22 -20.89 -16.20
CA SER A 148 -57.40 -20.82 -17.07
C SER A 148 -58.04 -19.45 -16.90
#